data_AF-A0A0V1Q380-F1
#
_entry.id   AF-A0A0V1Q380-F1
#
_cell.length_a   1.000
_cell.length_b   1.000
_cell.length_c   1.000
_cell.angle_alpha   90.00
_cell.angle_beta   90.00
_cell.angle_gamma   90.00
#
_symmetry.space_group_name_H-M   'P 1'
#
loop_
_entity.id
_entity.type
_entity.pdbx_description
1 polymer ?
#
loop_
_entity_poly.entity_id
_entity_poly.type
_entity_poly.pdbx_seq_one_letter_code
_entity_poly.pdbx_strand_id
1 'polypeptide(L)'
;MVSIAYGIRINCLLLGSMFLFDLYEFGIRNRDITDIIFPLISGGQLFVSIVALNWYTYAIFCPARGEWCQQWIPSLFSYAQSHYWNVGFLSYWSFANIPNFLFALPTILLTLQSFKHFTQEKPVKNLLPLMIVNGILLVGGLFWWHVQILTRISSFLPLMYWFVASLWISENMVYKKYSEYIMKFMIGWNLIQASMFAAFLPPA
;
A
#
# COMPACT_ATOMS: atom_id res chain seq x y z
N MET A 1 1.43 -7.84 -15.01
CA MET A 1 1.90 -8.26 -13.68
C MET A 1 1.04 -7.76 -12.53
N VAL A 2 0.65 -6.47 -12.48
CA VAL A 2 -0.18 -5.91 -11.39
C VAL A 2 -1.53 -6.61 -11.22
N SER A 3 -2.19 -7.01 -12.31
CA SER A 3 -3.44 -7.79 -12.28
C SER A 3 -3.30 -9.15 -11.59
N ILE A 4 -2.18 -9.85 -11.81
CA ILE A 4 -1.88 -11.12 -11.11
C ILE A 4 -1.59 -10.84 -9.63
N ALA A 5 -0.83 -9.79 -9.34
CA ALA A 5 -0.55 -9.39 -7.96
C ALA A 5 -1.83 -9.05 -7.19
N TYR A 6 -2.80 -8.39 -7.83
CA TYR A 6 -4.14 -8.16 -7.27
C TYR A 6 -4.87 -9.46 -6.90
N GLY A 7 -4.77 -10.49 -7.73
CA GLY A 7 -5.36 -11.81 -7.44
C GLY A 7 -4.75 -12.49 -6.21
N ILE A 8 -3.50 -12.19 -5.86
CA ILE A 8 -2.83 -12.71 -4.65
C ILE A 8 -3.09 -11.80 -3.45
N ARG A 9 -3.05 -10.48 -3.65
CA ARG A 9 -3.27 -9.47 -2.60
C ARG A 9 -4.11 -8.32 -3.13
N ILE A 10 -5.31 -8.17 -2.57
CA ILE A 10 -6.28 -7.14 -2.96
C ILE A 10 -5.72 -5.71 -2.80
N ASN A 11 -4.81 -5.47 -1.85
CA ASN A 11 -4.17 -4.16 -1.67
C ASN A 11 -3.33 -3.71 -2.87
N CYS A 12 -2.91 -4.64 -3.74
CA CYS A 12 -2.24 -4.30 -5.01
C CYS A 12 -3.16 -3.55 -5.98
N LEU A 13 -4.47 -3.49 -5.73
CA LEU A 13 -5.40 -2.60 -6.42
C LEU A 13 -4.90 -1.15 -6.44
N LEU A 14 -4.29 -0.69 -5.34
CA LEU A 14 -3.84 0.69 -5.22
C LEU A 14 -2.66 1.04 -6.12
N LEU A 15 -1.93 0.04 -6.64
CA LEU A 15 -0.95 0.25 -7.70
C LEU A 15 -1.60 0.73 -9.00
N GLY A 16 -2.90 0.47 -9.18
CA GLY A 16 -3.68 1.02 -10.28
C GLY A 16 -3.68 2.55 -10.33
N SER A 17 -3.42 3.23 -9.21
CA SER A 17 -3.27 4.69 -9.20
C SER A 17 -2.06 5.19 -10.01
N MET A 18 -1.01 4.37 -10.19
CA MET A 18 0.10 4.69 -11.09
C MET A 18 -0.39 4.76 -12.54
N PHE A 19 -1.20 3.80 -12.98
CA PHE A 19 -1.76 3.81 -14.34
C PHE A 19 -2.72 4.97 -14.57
N LEU A 20 -3.49 5.37 -13.55
CA LEU A 20 -4.34 6.56 -13.62
C LEU A 20 -3.51 7.84 -13.73
N PHE A 21 -2.40 7.93 -13.00
CA PHE A 21 -1.48 9.06 -13.08
C PHE A 21 -0.81 9.15 -14.46
N ASP A 22 -0.32 8.03 -14.99
CA ASP A 22 0.27 7.97 -16.33
C ASP A 22 -0.76 8.33 -17.41
N LEU A 23 -2.00 7.86 -17.27
CA LEU A 23 -3.10 8.24 -18.17
C LEU A 23 -3.40 9.74 -18.13
N TYR A 24 -3.32 10.35 -16.95
CA TYR A 24 -3.50 11.80 -16.79
C TYR A 24 -2.35 12.59 -17.46
N GLU A 25 -1.10 12.21 -17.20
CA GLU A 25 0.07 12.86 -17.79
C GLU A 25 0.11 12.69 -19.32
N PHE A 26 0.02 11.48 -19.84
CA PHE A 26 0.08 11.26 -21.29
C PHE A 26 -1.19 11.70 -22.01
N GLY A 27 -2.36 11.49 -21.42
CA GLY A 27 -3.65 11.78 -22.04
C GLY A 27 -4.07 13.24 -22.01
N ILE A 28 -3.95 13.89 -20.84
CA ILE A 28 -4.48 15.24 -20.64
C ILE A 28 -3.38 16.28 -20.81
N ARG A 29 -2.19 16.03 -20.24
CA ARG A 29 -1.10 17.01 -20.22
C ARG A 29 -0.30 17.03 -21.51
N ASN A 30 0.21 15.89 -21.96
CA ASN A 30 1.10 15.81 -23.13
C ASN A 30 0.37 15.52 -24.44
N ARG A 31 -0.82 14.89 -24.37
CA ARG A 31 -1.64 14.46 -25.52
C ARG A 31 -0.92 13.51 -26.49
N ASP A 32 -0.04 12.67 -25.96
CA ASP A 32 0.70 11.67 -26.73
C ASP A 32 -0.11 10.37 -26.85
N ILE A 33 -0.66 10.11 -28.03
CA ILE A 33 -1.59 8.98 -28.27
C ILE A 33 -0.88 7.62 -28.17
N THR A 34 0.40 7.55 -28.51
CA THR A 34 1.18 6.31 -28.45
C THR A 34 1.41 5.83 -27.03
N ASP A 35 1.68 6.76 -26.11
CA ASP A 35 2.07 6.43 -24.73
C ASP A 35 0.85 6.16 -23.84
N ILE A 36 -0.34 6.61 -24.25
CA ILE A 36 -1.63 6.32 -23.59
C ILE A 36 -2.02 4.84 -23.69
N ILE A 37 -1.55 4.13 -24.72
CA ILE A 37 -1.95 2.73 -24.97
C ILE A 37 -1.49 1.82 -23.81
N PHE A 38 -0.28 2.03 -23.28
CA PHE A 38 0.27 1.22 -22.19
C PHE A 38 -0.52 1.30 -20.87
N PRO A 39 -0.85 2.48 -20.31
CA PRO A 39 -1.66 2.59 -19.11
C PRO A 39 -3.10 2.13 -19.35
N LEU A 40 -3.67 2.31 -20.56
CA LEU A 40 -5.00 1.79 -20.89
C LEU A 40 -5.05 0.26 -20.89
N ILE A 41 -4.09 -0.40 -21.52
CA ILE A 41 -4.02 -1.88 -21.54
C ILE A 41 -3.77 -2.39 -20.11
N SER A 42 -2.80 -1.82 -19.41
CA SER A 42 -2.42 -2.28 -18.06
C SER A 42 -3.52 -2.02 -17.03
N GLY A 43 -4.12 -0.82 -17.06
CA GLY A 43 -5.26 -0.45 -16.23
C GLY A 43 -6.53 -1.24 -16.59
N GLY A 44 -6.77 -1.47 -17.88
CA GLY A 44 -7.86 -2.31 -18.37
C GLY A 44 -7.74 -3.75 -17.88
N GLN A 45 -6.55 -4.34 -17.93
CA GLN A 45 -6.31 -5.68 -17.38
C GLN A 45 -6.61 -5.75 -15.88
N LEU A 46 -6.20 -4.72 -15.11
CA LEU A 46 -6.52 -4.64 -13.69
C LEU A 46 -8.03 -4.52 -13.46
N PHE A 47 -8.72 -3.67 -14.22
CA PHE A 47 -10.17 -3.51 -14.17
C PHE A 47 -10.91 -4.82 -14.43
N VAL A 48 -10.53 -5.54 -15.49
CA VAL A 48 -11.09 -6.87 -15.80
C VAL A 48 -10.87 -7.84 -14.64
N SER A 49 -9.70 -7.78 -13.99
CA SER A 49 -9.40 -8.66 -12.84
C SER A 49 -10.28 -8.36 -11.64
N ILE A 50 -10.55 -7.07 -11.35
CA ILE A 50 -11.46 -6.64 -10.28
C ILE A 50 -12.87 -7.17 -10.55
N VAL A 51 -13.38 -6.97 -11.77
CA VAL A 51 -14.73 -7.40 -12.15
C VAL A 51 -14.81 -8.92 -12.10
N ALA A 52 -13.85 -9.64 -12.67
CA ALA A 52 -13.82 -11.09 -12.70
C ALA A 52 -13.80 -11.71 -11.29
N LEU A 53 -12.98 -11.18 -10.37
CA LEU A 53 -12.90 -11.68 -8.99
C LEU A 53 -14.17 -11.39 -8.17
N ASN A 54 -14.74 -10.18 -8.29
CA ASN A 54 -16.01 -9.86 -7.61
C ASN A 54 -17.16 -10.68 -8.20
N TRP A 55 -17.20 -10.87 -9.52
CA TRP A 55 -18.21 -11.71 -10.17
C TRP A 55 -18.08 -13.19 -9.77
N TYR A 56 -16.86 -13.74 -9.79
CA TYR A 56 -16.60 -15.13 -9.42
C TYR A 56 -17.04 -15.42 -7.97
N THR A 57 -16.70 -14.54 -7.03
CA THR A 57 -17.12 -14.69 -5.63
C THR A 57 -18.64 -14.54 -5.48
N TYR A 58 -19.26 -13.61 -6.19
CA TYR A 58 -20.72 -13.46 -6.21
C TYR A 58 -21.42 -14.72 -6.73
N ALA A 59 -20.98 -15.27 -7.88
CA ALA A 59 -21.59 -16.43 -8.51
C ALA A 59 -21.53 -17.72 -7.65
N ILE A 60 -20.51 -17.86 -6.80
CA ILE A 60 -20.34 -19.04 -5.94
C ILE A 60 -21.13 -18.92 -4.64
N PHE A 61 -21.14 -17.75 -4.01
CA PHE A 61 -21.60 -17.60 -2.63
C PHE A 61 -23.01 -16.97 -2.51
N CYS A 62 -23.51 -16.28 -3.54
CA CYS A 62 -24.85 -15.69 -3.54
C CYS A 62 -25.86 -16.63 -4.24
N PRO A 63 -27.11 -16.78 -3.73
CA PRO A 63 -27.74 -15.99 -2.66
C PRO A 63 -27.58 -16.54 -1.23
N ALA A 64 -26.88 -17.66 -1.03
CA ALA A 64 -26.84 -18.38 0.25
C ALA A 64 -26.19 -17.61 1.43
N ARG A 65 -25.32 -16.61 1.18
CA ARG A 65 -24.66 -15.77 2.20
C ARG A 65 -25.09 -14.31 2.11
N GLY A 66 -26.40 -14.07 2.22
CA GLY A 66 -27.12 -12.91 1.67
C GLY A 66 -26.80 -11.48 2.13
N GLU A 67 -26.11 -11.23 3.26
CA GLU A 67 -25.98 -9.85 3.79
C GLU A 67 -25.18 -8.91 2.85
N TRP A 68 -24.15 -9.43 2.18
CA TRP A 68 -23.37 -8.64 1.21
C TRP A 68 -23.88 -8.75 -0.23
N CYS A 69 -24.66 -9.79 -0.54
CA CYS A 69 -25.26 -9.99 -1.86
C CYS A 69 -26.33 -8.93 -2.17
N GLN A 70 -26.95 -8.33 -1.15
CA GLN A 70 -28.00 -7.32 -1.28
C GLN A 70 -27.47 -5.88 -1.35
N GLN A 71 -26.15 -5.67 -1.22
CA GLN A 71 -25.57 -4.34 -1.31
C GLN A 71 -25.55 -3.83 -2.76
N TRP A 72 -25.63 -2.51 -2.94
CA TRP A 72 -25.60 -1.88 -4.27
C TRP A 72 -24.35 -2.27 -5.08
N ILE A 73 -23.21 -2.39 -4.41
CA ILE A 73 -21.97 -2.93 -4.99
C ILE A 73 -21.56 -4.14 -4.13
N PRO A 74 -21.94 -5.37 -4.53
CA PRO A 74 -21.65 -6.56 -3.74
C PRO A 74 -20.14 -6.84 -3.80
N SER A 75 -19.47 -6.70 -2.66
CA SER A 75 -18.07 -7.09 -2.52
C SER A 75 -17.88 -7.89 -1.24
N LEU A 76 -17.56 -9.17 -1.39
CA LEU A 76 -17.25 -10.07 -0.28
C LEU A 76 -16.08 -9.53 0.56
N PHE A 77 -15.09 -8.89 -0.08
CA PHE A 77 -13.93 -8.32 0.62
C PHE A 77 -14.35 -7.16 1.54
N SER A 78 -15.06 -6.16 1.01
CA SER A 78 -15.51 -5.01 1.80
C SER A 78 -16.41 -5.43 2.96
N TYR A 79 -17.29 -6.40 2.73
CA TYR A 79 -18.12 -6.98 3.78
C TYR A 79 -17.29 -7.71 4.84
N ALA A 80 -16.36 -8.59 4.45
CA ALA A 80 -15.55 -9.32 5.41
C ALA A 80 -14.65 -8.39 6.23
N GLN A 81 -14.13 -7.34 5.61
CA GLN A 81 -13.36 -6.28 6.27
C GLN A 81 -14.20 -5.57 7.34
N SER A 82 -15.39 -5.08 7.01
CA SER A 82 -16.22 -4.38 8.02
C SER A 82 -16.78 -5.34 9.08
N HIS A 83 -17.32 -6.49 8.66
CA HIS A 83 -18.04 -7.42 9.54
C HIS A 83 -17.13 -8.11 10.56
N TYR A 84 -15.95 -8.60 10.14
CA TYR A 84 -15.06 -9.35 11.03
C TYR A 84 -13.96 -8.49 11.67
N TRP A 85 -13.52 -7.44 10.97
CA TRP A 85 -12.37 -6.64 11.41
C TRP A 85 -12.77 -5.26 11.91
N ASN A 86 -14.07 -4.91 11.88
CA ASN A 86 -14.61 -3.61 12.26
C ASN A 86 -13.79 -2.44 11.70
N VAL A 87 -13.35 -2.56 10.44
CA VAL A 87 -12.60 -1.51 9.78
C VAL A 87 -13.54 -0.44 9.23
N GLY A 88 -13.09 0.81 9.27
CA GLY A 88 -13.90 1.97 8.91
C GLY A 88 -13.15 3.25 9.27
N PHE A 89 -13.71 4.40 8.89
CA PHE A 89 -13.10 5.68 9.19
C PHE A 89 -12.94 5.88 10.71
N LEU A 90 -11.70 5.96 11.17
CA LEU A 90 -11.27 6.10 12.56
C LEU A 90 -11.76 5.00 13.53
N SER A 91 -12.34 3.90 13.03
CA SER A 91 -12.84 2.81 13.86
C SER A 91 -11.75 2.16 14.73
N TYR A 92 -10.50 2.20 14.25
CA TYR A 92 -9.35 1.62 14.95
C TYR A 92 -8.73 2.54 16.01
N TRP A 93 -9.12 3.81 16.07
CA TRP A 93 -8.57 4.78 17.03
C TRP A 93 -9.20 4.55 18.41
N SER A 94 -8.60 3.62 19.16
CA SER A 94 -8.96 3.31 20.54
C SER A 94 -7.72 3.28 21.42
N PHE A 95 -7.87 3.55 22.72
CA PHE A 95 -6.77 3.50 23.69
C PHE A 95 -6.12 2.11 23.76
N ALA A 96 -6.89 1.05 23.59
CA ALA A 96 -6.38 -0.32 23.58
C ALA A 96 -5.41 -0.58 22.42
N ASN A 97 -5.54 0.17 21.31
CA ASN A 97 -4.71 0.00 20.11
C ASN A 97 -3.42 0.84 20.13
N ILE A 98 -3.19 1.66 21.16
CA ILE A 98 -1.97 2.49 21.28
C ILE A 98 -0.68 1.68 21.05
N PRO A 99 -0.50 0.47 21.61
CA PRO A 99 0.69 -0.34 21.35
C PRO A 99 0.91 -0.60 19.85
N ASN A 100 -0.16 -0.82 19.07
CA ASN A 100 -0.07 -1.08 17.64
C ASN A 100 0.34 0.18 16.85
N PHE A 101 -0.11 1.36 17.28
CA PHE A 101 0.36 2.64 16.72
C PHE A 101 1.83 2.90 17.02
N LEU A 102 2.27 2.65 18.26
CA LEU A 102 3.68 2.78 18.65
C LEU A 102 4.57 1.82 17.86
N PHE A 103 4.08 0.62 17.63
CA PHE A 103 4.78 -0.39 16.85
C PHE A 103 4.90 -0.01 15.37
N ALA A 104 3.86 0.59 14.76
CA ALA A 104 3.90 1.06 13.38
C ALA A 104 4.63 2.41 13.21
N LEU A 105 4.93 3.11 14.31
CA LEU A 105 5.52 4.45 14.31
C LEU A 105 6.83 4.54 13.51
N PRO A 106 7.81 3.62 13.62
CA PRO A 106 9.05 3.70 12.86
C PRO A 106 8.78 3.71 11.35
N THR A 107 7.87 2.85 10.89
CA THR A 107 7.47 2.79 9.48
C THR A 107 6.78 4.07 9.02
N ILE A 108 5.86 4.60 9.81
CA ILE A 108 5.17 5.87 9.51
C ILE A 108 6.18 7.02 9.40
N LEU A 109 7.09 7.13 10.37
CA LEU A 109 8.13 8.17 10.39
C LEU A 109 9.07 8.06 9.19
N LEU A 110 9.54 6.84 8.85
CA LEU A 110 10.38 6.61 7.68
C LEU A 110 9.66 6.98 6.38
N THR A 111 8.36 6.67 6.29
CA THR A 111 7.52 7.07 5.15
C THR A 111 7.52 8.59 5.02
N LEU A 112 7.18 9.31 6.09
CA LEU A 112 7.09 10.78 6.11
C LEU A 112 8.44 11.45 5.81
N GLN A 113 9.54 10.90 6.35
CA GLN A 113 10.89 11.37 6.05
C GLN A 113 11.24 11.17 4.57
N SER A 114 10.86 10.01 3.99
CA SER A 114 11.06 9.72 2.58
C SER A 114 10.27 10.71 1.70
N PHE A 115 9.01 11.02 2.05
CA PHE A 115 8.22 12.05 1.39
C PHE A 115 8.91 13.41 1.43
N LYS A 116 9.35 13.85 2.61
CA LYS A 116 10.05 15.13 2.76
C LYS A 116 11.32 15.19 1.91
N HIS A 117 12.13 14.13 1.93
CA HIS A 117 13.37 14.06 1.17
C HIS A 117 13.15 14.17 -0.34
N PHE A 118 12.20 13.39 -0.89
CA PHE A 118 11.93 13.37 -2.34
C PHE A 118 11.03 14.51 -2.84
N THR A 119 10.42 15.30 -1.94
CA THR A 119 9.69 16.52 -2.31
C THR A 119 10.52 17.79 -2.15
N GLN A 120 11.28 17.93 -1.06
CA GLN A 120 11.93 19.19 -0.68
C GLN A 120 13.45 19.17 -0.93
N GLU A 121 14.13 18.07 -0.58
CA GLU A 121 15.60 18.04 -0.59
C GLU A 121 16.15 17.63 -1.96
N LYS A 122 15.59 16.57 -2.55
CA LYS A 122 15.96 16.06 -3.87
C LYS A 122 14.69 15.76 -4.68
N PRO A 123 14.06 16.79 -5.28
CA PRO A 123 12.83 16.60 -6.04
C PRO A 123 13.10 15.75 -7.28
N VAL A 124 12.52 14.55 -7.31
CA VAL A 124 12.59 13.64 -8.48
C VAL A 124 11.18 13.41 -9.00
N LYS A 125 10.84 14.03 -10.14
CA LYS A 125 9.49 13.94 -10.73
C LYS A 125 9.10 12.51 -11.09
N ASN A 126 10.06 11.67 -11.49
CA ASN A 126 9.82 10.27 -11.84
C ASN A 126 9.41 9.41 -10.64
N LEU A 127 9.62 9.87 -9.41
CA LEU A 127 9.19 9.16 -8.18
C LEU A 127 7.73 9.49 -7.81
N LEU A 128 7.13 10.51 -8.42
CA LEU A 128 5.81 11.00 -8.07
C LEU A 128 4.72 9.90 -8.09
N PRO A 129 4.63 9.01 -9.09
CA PRO A 129 3.63 7.93 -9.09
C PRO A 129 3.77 7.00 -7.89
N LEU A 130 5.01 6.69 -7.49
CA LEU A 130 5.29 5.84 -6.33
C LEU A 130 4.96 6.55 -5.02
N MET A 131 5.25 7.85 -4.93
CA MET A 131 4.89 8.68 -3.80
C MET A 131 3.36 8.76 -3.64
N ILE A 132 2.61 8.88 -4.74
CA ILE A 132 1.15 8.85 -4.70
C ILE A 132 0.65 7.53 -4.11
N VAL A 133 1.15 6.38 -4.58
CA VAL A 133 0.76 5.06 -4.03
C VAL A 133 1.09 4.94 -2.54
N ASN A 134 2.29 5.32 -2.14
CA ASN A 134 2.69 5.30 -0.71
C ASN A 134 1.79 6.22 0.13
N GLY A 135 1.38 7.36 -0.43
CA GLY A 135 0.54 8.35 0.26
C GLY A 135 -0.87 7.82 0.46
N ILE A 136 -1.47 7.24 -0.59
CA ILE A 136 -2.78 6.58 -0.51
C ILE A 136 -2.76 5.46 0.52
N LEU A 137 -1.70 4.65 0.54
CA LEU A 137 -1.56 3.56 1.52
C LEU A 137 -1.37 4.07 2.95
N LEU A 138 -0.54 5.10 3.15
CA LEU A 138 -0.33 5.72 4.46
C LEU A 138 -1.63 6.30 5.01
N VAL A 139 -2.36 7.08 4.20
CA VAL A 139 -3.65 7.66 4.58
C VAL A 139 -4.69 6.56 4.80
N GLY A 140 -4.79 5.59 3.90
CA GLY A 140 -5.69 4.44 4.05
C GLY A 140 -5.44 3.67 5.35
N GLY A 141 -4.19 3.37 5.66
CA GLY A 141 -3.80 2.63 6.86
C GLY A 141 -3.94 3.40 8.17
N LEU A 142 -3.87 4.72 8.16
CA LEU A 142 -4.10 5.54 9.35
C LEU A 142 -5.57 5.75 9.67
N PHE A 143 -6.41 5.87 8.63
CA PHE A 143 -7.79 6.30 8.80
C PHE A 143 -8.82 5.18 8.60
N TRP A 144 -8.62 4.26 7.66
CA TRP A 144 -9.64 3.25 7.31
C TRP A 144 -9.28 1.83 7.74
N TRP A 145 -8.00 1.50 7.90
CA TRP A 145 -7.57 0.13 8.20
C TRP A 145 -6.82 0.02 9.53
N HIS A 146 -6.51 -1.22 9.90
CA HIS A 146 -5.60 -1.52 11.00
C HIS A 146 -4.19 -1.00 10.66
N VAL A 147 -3.62 -0.17 11.54
CA VAL A 147 -2.31 0.49 11.32
C VAL A 147 -1.17 -0.52 11.16
N GLN A 148 -1.32 -1.71 11.74
CA GLN A 148 -0.44 -2.87 11.56
C GLN A 148 -0.22 -3.26 10.09
N ILE A 149 -1.19 -2.98 9.22
CA ILE A 149 -1.07 -3.27 7.79
C ILE A 149 0.06 -2.43 7.15
N LEU A 150 0.31 -1.22 7.66
CA LEU A 150 1.36 -0.33 7.13
C LEU A 150 2.75 -0.93 7.25
N THR A 151 3.08 -1.62 8.35
CA THR A 151 4.39 -2.25 8.55
C THR A 151 4.64 -3.39 7.57
N ARG A 152 3.58 -4.01 7.05
CA ARG A 152 3.65 -5.12 6.09
C ARG A 152 3.65 -4.65 4.64
N ILE A 153 2.92 -3.59 4.33
CA ILE A 153 2.85 -3.06 2.95
C ILE A 153 4.04 -2.15 2.65
N SER A 154 4.60 -1.47 3.67
CA SER A 154 5.77 -0.61 3.48
C SER A 154 6.97 -1.35 2.90
N SER A 155 7.17 -2.61 3.27
CA SER A 155 8.30 -3.42 2.78
C SER A 155 8.18 -3.79 1.30
N PHE A 156 6.97 -3.70 0.72
CA PHE A 156 6.72 -3.93 -0.69
C PHE A 156 7.05 -2.69 -1.56
N LEU A 157 7.09 -1.49 -0.98
CA LEU A 157 7.28 -0.26 -1.74
C LEU A 157 8.76 0.18 -1.72
N PRO A 158 9.38 0.46 -2.88
CA PRO A 158 10.80 0.81 -2.93
C PRO A 158 11.17 2.16 -2.30
N LEU A 159 10.19 3.02 -2.00
CA LEU A 159 10.40 4.41 -1.57
C LEU A 159 11.27 4.52 -0.31
N MET A 160 11.00 3.69 0.70
CA MET A 160 11.79 3.70 1.94
C MET A 160 13.22 3.24 1.72
N TYR A 161 13.41 2.21 0.90
CA TYR A 161 14.74 1.68 0.61
C TYR A 161 15.57 2.69 -0.20
N TRP A 162 14.95 3.39 -1.15
CA TRP A 162 15.61 4.46 -1.90
C TRP A 162 15.98 5.65 -1.01
N PHE A 163 15.15 6.01 -0.05
CA PHE A 163 15.50 7.01 0.96
C PHE A 163 16.67 6.57 1.83
N VAL A 164 16.66 5.34 2.35
CA VAL A 164 17.77 4.82 3.15
C VAL A 164 19.07 4.75 2.34
N ALA A 165 18.99 4.37 1.06
CA ALA A 165 20.14 4.36 0.15
C ALA A 165 20.67 5.78 -0.13
N SER A 166 19.78 6.79 -0.28
CA SER A 166 20.21 8.17 -0.51
C SER A 166 20.92 8.77 0.70
N LEU A 167 20.52 8.38 1.91
CA LEU A 167 21.21 8.73 3.15
C LEU A 167 22.56 8.03 3.29
N TRP A 168 22.65 6.77 2.89
CA TRP A 168 23.91 6.01 2.93
C TRP A 168 25.01 6.62 2.05
N ILE A 169 24.63 7.09 0.87
CA ILE A 169 25.54 7.70 -0.12
C ILE A 169 25.92 9.13 0.28
N SER A 170 25.20 9.76 1.21
CA SER A 170 25.48 11.14 1.61
C SER A 170 26.84 11.28 2.33
N GLU A 171 27.54 12.39 2.09
CA GLU A 171 28.86 12.67 2.71
C GLU A 171 28.77 12.94 4.22
N ASN A 172 27.58 13.23 4.73
CA ASN A 172 27.35 13.51 6.14
C ASN A 172 27.40 12.23 6.99
N MET A 173 28.40 12.15 7.88
CA MET A 173 28.60 11.01 8.78
C MET A 173 27.39 10.71 9.69
N VAL A 174 26.60 11.73 10.05
CA VAL A 174 25.38 11.56 10.86
C VAL A 174 24.30 10.80 10.09
N TYR A 175 24.03 11.20 8.84
CA TYR A 175 23.04 10.52 7.99
C TYR A 175 23.47 9.10 7.65
N LYS A 176 24.77 8.88 7.44
CA LYS A 176 25.30 7.54 7.22
C LYS A 176 25.08 6.61 8.42
N LYS A 177 25.44 7.04 9.64
CA LYS A 177 25.16 6.28 10.87
C LYS A 177 23.66 6.03 11.09
N TYR A 178 22.81 7.01 10.79
CA TYR A 178 21.36 6.86 10.88
C TYR A 178 20.85 5.80 9.88
N SER A 179 21.34 5.81 8.64
CA SER A 179 20.98 4.81 7.63
C SER A 179 21.44 3.39 8.01
N GLU A 180 22.64 3.23 8.62
CA GLU A 180 23.11 1.96 9.18
C GLU A 180 22.14 1.40 10.21
N TYR A 181 21.66 2.25 11.13
CA TYR A 181 20.72 1.86 12.17
C TYR A 181 19.38 1.42 11.58
N ILE A 182 18.84 2.19 10.62
CA ILE A 182 17.59 1.84 9.95
C ILE A 182 17.71 0.52 9.19
N MET A 183 18.81 0.28 8.46
CA MET A 183 18.99 -0.99 7.75
C MET A 183 19.03 -2.18 8.70
N LYS A 184 19.75 -2.07 9.83
CA LYS A 184 19.77 -3.11 10.87
C LYS A 184 18.36 -3.35 11.41
N PHE A 185 17.60 -2.29 11.65
CA PHE A 185 16.19 -2.37 12.05
C PHE A 185 15.34 -3.09 10.98
N MET A 186 15.43 -2.71 9.70
CA MET A 186 14.65 -3.34 8.62
C MET A 186 14.97 -4.83 8.45
N ILE A 187 16.25 -5.21 8.54
CA ILE A 187 16.68 -6.62 8.46
C ILE A 187 16.16 -7.40 9.67
N GLY A 188 16.37 -6.88 10.89
CA GLY A 188 15.87 -7.51 12.11
C GLY A 188 14.35 -7.66 12.10
N TRP A 189 13.65 -6.63 11.62
CA TRP A 189 12.20 -6.62 11.51
C TRP A 189 11.68 -7.73 10.58
N ASN A 190 12.31 -7.91 9.41
CA ASN A 190 11.92 -8.98 8.48
C ASN A 190 12.04 -10.39 9.13
N LEU A 191 13.09 -10.62 9.92
CA LEU A 191 13.27 -11.89 10.64
C LEU A 191 12.21 -12.10 11.72
N ILE A 192 11.92 -11.06 12.51
CA ILE A 192 10.87 -11.11 13.53
C ILE A 192 9.52 -11.37 12.89
N GLN A 193 9.18 -10.63 11.83
CA GLN A 193 7.92 -10.77 11.12
C GLN A 193 7.74 -12.18 10.54
N ALA A 194 8.79 -12.75 9.93
CA ALA A 194 8.76 -14.12 9.43
C ALA A 194 8.55 -15.14 10.55
N SER A 195 9.21 -14.93 11.70
CA SER A 195 9.11 -15.81 12.87
C SER A 195 7.72 -15.75 13.51
N MET A 196 7.14 -14.55 13.67
CA MET A 196 5.79 -14.37 14.19
C MET A 196 4.75 -15.03 13.28
N PHE A 197 4.91 -14.88 11.96
CA PHE A 197 4.04 -15.54 10.98
C PHE A 197 4.14 -17.07 11.08
N ALA A 198 5.34 -17.62 11.20
CA ALA A 198 5.55 -19.06 11.39
C ALA A 198 4.93 -19.58 12.70
N ALA A 199 4.89 -18.75 13.74
CA ALA A 199 4.27 -19.07 15.02
C ALA A 199 2.73 -18.91 15.05
N PHE A 200 2.09 -18.62 13.91
CA PHE A 200 0.65 -18.30 13.80
C PHE A 200 0.17 -17.15 14.68
N LEU A 201 1.09 -16.37 15.25
CA LEU A 201 0.75 -15.13 15.92
C LEU A 201 0.39 -14.13 14.82
N PRO A 202 -0.69 -13.34 14.98
CA PRO A 202 -0.93 -12.24 14.07
C PRO A 202 0.36 -11.40 14.09
N PRO A 203 1.07 -11.25 12.96
CA PRO A 203 2.22 -10.35 12.94
C PRO A 203 1.68 -9.01 13.38
N ALA A 204 2.11 -8.50 14.53
CA ALA A 204 1.66 -7.19 14.96
C ALA A 204 1.97 -6.14 13.88
#